data_AF-A0A6A6DC77-F1
#
_entry.id   AF-A0A6A6DC77-F1
#
_cell.length_a   1.000
_cell.length_b   1.000
_cell.length_c   1.000
_cell.angle_alpha   90.00
_cell.angle_beta   90.00
_cell.angle_gamma   90.00
#
_symmetry.space_group_name_H-M   'P 1'
#
loop_
_entity.id
_entity.type
_entity.pdbx_description
1 polymer ?
#
loop_
_entity_poly.entity_id
_entity_poly.type
_entity_poly.pdbx_seq_one_letter_code
_entity_poly.pdbx_strand_id
1 'polypeptide(L)'
;MPGKHKNRRSYRDTDRPCGQHLNERERTQILKLHHIAKWNKSRIARELRLAGSTVILCIQEGYFTPNRPLGRRPILTTPKRRRLVQRATLDAYH
;
A
#
# COMPACT_ATOMS: atom_id res chain seq x y z
N MET A 1 -4.92 23.85 -16.58
CA MET A 1 -5.90 24.43 -15.63
C MET A 1 -5.33 24.40 -14.21
N PRO A 2 -4.63 25.46 -13.73
CA PRO A 2 -4.08 25.46 -12.37
C PRO A 2 -5.03 26.25 -11.45
N GLY A 3 -5.70 25.59 -10.50
CA GLY A 3 -6.32 26.33 -9.39
C GLY A 3 -7.67 25.86 -8.89
N LYS A 4 -7.78 24.67 -8.28
CA LYS A 4 -8.98 24.32 -7.50
C LYS A 4 -8.73 23.84 -6.06
N HIS A 5 -7.50 23.88 -5.54
CA HIS A 5 -7.19 23.31 -4.22
C HIS A 5 -6.36 24.22 -3.29
N LYS A 6 -6.59 25.54 -3.28
CA LYS A 6 -5.85 26.44 -2.38
C LYS A 6 -6.22 26.28 -0.88
N ASN A 7 -7.37 25.67 -0.56
CA ASN A 7 -7.88 25.57 0.82
C ASN A 7 -7.91 24.14 1.38
N ARG A 8 -7.24 23.17 0.74
CA ARG A 8 -7.21 21.79 1.27
C ARG A 8 -6.21 21.75 2.42
N ARG A 9 -6.71 21.82 3.66
CA ARG A 9 -5.87 21.63 4.87
C ARG A 9 -5.28 20.22 4.84
N SER A 10 -4.01 20.13 4.44
CA SER A 10 -3.22 18.93 4.62
C SER A 10 -2.68 18.94 6.03
N TYR A 11 -3.05 17.94 6.84
CA TYR A 11 -2.44 17.71 8.14
C TYR A 11 -1.12 16.95 8.03
N ARG A 12 -0.70 16.58 6.81
CA ARG A 12 0.52 15.84 6.55
C ARG A 12 1.74 16.63 7.01
N ASP A 13 2.60 15.96 7.75
CA ASP A 13 3.94 16.46 8.10
C ASP A 13 4.74 16.83 6.85
N THR A 14 5.35 18.02 6.86
CA THR A 14 6.18 18.54 5.76
C THR A 14 7.45 17.74 5.57
N ASP A 15 7.97 17.17 6.65
CA ASP A 15 9.26 16.47 6.64
C ASP A 15 9.12 15.01 6.20
N ARG A 16 7.89 14.50 6.13
CA ARG A 16 7.62 13.11 5.73
C ARG A 16 7.81 12.95 4.22
N PRO A 17 8.70 12.06 3.75
CA PRO A 17 8.93 11.83 2.33
C PRO A 17 7.65 11.36 1.61
N CYS A 18 7.50 11.81 0.35
CA CYS A 18 6.37 11.40 -0.47
C CYS A 18 6.46 9.91 -0.85
N GLY A 19 5.34 9.20 -0.85
CA GLY A 19 5.28 7.77 -1.16
C GLY A 19 5.70 6.85 -0.01
N GLN A 20 6.07 7.39 1.16
CA GLN A 20 6.37 6.55 2.32
C GLN A 20 5.08 5.90 2.85
N HIS A 21 5.10 4.57 2.92
CA HIS A 21 3.99 3.79 3.48
C HIS A 21 3.86 4.01 5.01
N LEU A 22 2.67 3.72 5.53
CA LEU A 22 2.46 3.65 6.98
C LEU A 22 3.15 2.42 7.55
N ASN A 23 3.89 2.61 8.63
CA ASN A 23 4.44 1.49 9.40
C ASN A 23 3.32 0.79 10.20
N GLU A 24 3.56 -0.46 10.61
CA GLU A 24 2.59 -1.25 11.38
C GLU A 24 2.11 -0.54 12.66
N ARG A 25 3.05 0.12 13.37
CA ARG A 25 2.73 0.91 14.57
C ARG A 25 1.77 2.05 14.26
N GLU A 26 2.01 2.79 13.17
CA GLU A 26 1.16 3.91 12.75
C GLU A 26 -0.24 3.42 12.36
N ARG A 27 -0.33 2.31 11.60
CA ARG A 27 -1.61 1.69 11.23
C ARG A 27 -2.39 1.26 12.47
N THR A 28 -1.72 0.59 13.41
CA THR A 28 -2.32 0.14 14.68
C THR A 28 -2.85 1.33 15.47
N GLN A 29 -2.10 2.42 15.55
CA GLN A 29 -2.51 3.63 16.25
C GLN A 29 -3.74 4.27 15.62
N ILE A 30 -3.78 4.40 14.29
CA ILE A 30 -4.96 4.89 13.55
C ILE A 30 -6.20 4.03 13.86
N LEU A 31 -6.06 2.71 13.77
CA LEU A 31 -7.18 1.78 13.98
C LEU A 31 -7.66 1.80 15.44
N LYS A 32 -6.76 1.85 16.42
CA LYS A 32 -7.12 1.98 17.84
C LYS A 32 -7.87 3.29 18.10
N LEU A 33 -7.38 4.42 17.60
CA LEU A 33 -8.03 5.73 17.77
C LEU A 33 -9.42 5.75 17.12
N HIS A 34 -9.59 5.10 15.96
CA HIS A 34 -10.88 5.04 15.28
C HIS A 34 -11.86 4.06 15.94
N HIS A 35 -11.45 2.82 16.19
CA HIS A 35 -12.36 1.76 16.63
C HIS A 35 -12.61 1.74 18.14
N ILE A 36 -11.58 2.01 18.95
CA ILE A 36 -11.66 1.97 20.41
C ILE A 36 -12.06 3.36 20.93
N ALA A 37 -11.27 4.39 20.61
CA ALA A 37 -11.51 5.73 21.13
C ALA A 37 -12.62 6.50 20.40
N LYS A 38 -13.13 5.98 19.27
CA LYS A 38 -14.20 6.58 18.44
C LYS A 38 -13.88 7.99 17.96
N TRP A 39 -12.60 8.29 17.71
CA TRP A 39 -12.20 9.60 17.20
C TRP A 39 -12.62 9.78 15.75
N ASN A 40 -12.98 11.02 15.39
CA ASN A 40 -13.26 11.36 14.00
C ASN A 40 -11.96 11.37 13.16
N LYS A 41 -12.10 11.08 11.86
CA LYS A 41 -10.96 10.91 10.93
C LYS A 41 -10.08 12.17 10.85
N SER A 42 -10.69 13.35 10.88
CA SER A 42 -9.98 14.64 10.83
C SER A 42 -9.13 14.89 12.08
N ARG A 43 -9.62 14.53 13.27
CA ARG A 43 -8.87 14.63 14.53
C ARG A 43 -7.68 13.68 14.50
N ILE A 44 -7.88 12.44 14.05
CA ILE A 44 -6.79 11.46 13.92
C ILE A 44 -5.71 11.98 12.94
N ALA A 45 -6.12 12.50 11.78
CA ALA A 45 -5.19 13.06 10.81
C ALA A 45 -4.38 14.24 11.36
N ARG A 46 -5.04 15.13 12.12
CA ARG A 46 -4.38 16.26 12.78
C ARG A 46 -3.41 15.82 13.86
N GLU A 47 -3.82 14.87 14.70
CA GLU A 47 -3.00 14.39 15.82
C GLU A 47 -1.75 13.66 15.34
N LEU A 48 -1.91 12.77 14.36
CA LEU A 48 -0.81 11.95 13.83
C LEU A 48 -0.02 12.64 12.72
N ARG A 49 -0.37 13.89 12.38
CA ARG A 49 0.21 14.65 11.27
C ARG A 49 0.23 13.88 9.95
N LEU A 50 -0.88 13.21 9.64
CA LEU A 50 -1.05 12.39 8.44
C LEU A 50 -1.98 13.07 7.44
N ALA A 51 -1.77 12.80 6.15
CA ALA A 51 -2.76 13.20 5.16
C ALA A 51 -4.11 12.53 5.46
N GLY A 52 -5.20 13.30 5.40
CA GLY A 52 -6.54 12.76 5.68
C GLY A 52 -6.92 11.59 4.77
N SER A 53 -6.46 11.61 3.52
CA SER A 53 -6.62 10.49 2.58
C SER A 53 -5.96 9.21 3.08
N THR A 54 -4.77 9.31 3.67
CA THR A 54 -4.02 8.18 4.23
C THR A 54 -4.75 7.55 5.41
N VAL A 55 -5.32 8.37 6.30
CA VAL A 55 -6.13 7.89 7.43
C VAL A 55 -7.40 7.19 6.93
N ILE A 56 -8.11 7.78 5.96
CA ILE A 56 -9.31 7.18 5.36
C ILE A 56 -8.98 5.82 4.74
N LEU A 57 -7.93 5.76 3.93
CA LEU A 57 -7.49 4.55 3.25
C LEU A 57 -7.07 3.46 4.24
N CYS A 58 -6.30 3.81 5.28
CA CYS A 58 -5.91 2.87 6.32
C CYS A 58 -7.12 2.26 7.07
N ILE A 59 -8.15 3.06 7.35
CA ILE A 59 -9.37 2.57 8.00
C ILE A 59 -10.16 1.64 7.06
N GLN A 60 -10.21 1.97 5.76
CA GLN A 60 -10.90 1.16 4.76
C GLN A 60 -10.19 -0.18 4.48
N GLU A 61 -8.87 -0.17 4.41
CA GLU A 61 -8.05 -1.38 4.19
C GLU A 61 -7.92 -2.25 5.45
N GLY A 62 -8.10 -1.67 6.65
CA GLY A 62 -7.92 -2.35 7.92
C GLY A 62 -6.45 -2.73 8.20
N TYR A 63 -6.22 -3.82 8.94
CA TYR A 63 -4.88 -4.29 9.29
C TYR A 63 -4.12 -4.92 8.10
N PHE A 64 -4.75 -5.02 6.92
CA PHE A 64 -4.25 -5.85 5.84
C PHE A 64 -2.98 -5.26 5.20
N THR A 65 -1.93 -6.08 5.14
CA THR A 65 -0.70 -5.83 4.40
C THR A 65 -1.04 -5.71 2.91
N PRO A 66 -0.54 -4.71 2.16
CA PRO A 66 -0.85 -4.61 0.74
C PRO A 66 -0.45 -5.90 0.04
N ASN A 67 -1.39 -6.49 -0.70
CA ASN A 67 -1.07 -7.55 -1.63
C ASN A 67 0.05 -7.04 -2.53
N ARG A 68 1.24 -7.66 -2.47
CA ARG A 68 2.27 -7.40 -3.47
C ARG A 68 1.57 -7.53 -4.82
N PRO A 69 1.65 -6.53 -5.71
CA PRO A 69 1.03 -6.68 -7.01
C PRO A 69 1.53 -7.99 -7.59
N LEU A 70 0.58 -8.85 -8.01
CA LEU A 70 0.90 -10.06 -8.77
C LEU A 70 1.71 -9.55 -9.95
N GLY A 71 3.04 -9.65 -9.88
CA GLY A 71 3.93 -9.10 -10.88
C GLY A 71 3.54 -9.61 -12.26
N ARG A 72 4.14 -9.03 -13.31
CA ARG A 72 3.85 -9.46 -14.68
C ARG A 72 3.88 -10.98 -14.77
N ARG A 73 2.76 -11.59 -15.17
CA ARG A 73 2.69 -13.04 -15.35
C ARG A 73 3.84 -13.45 -16.27
N PRO A 74 4.64 -14.45 -15.90
CA PRO A 74 5.72 -14.90 -16.76
C PRO A 74 5.13 -15.30 -18.12
N ILE A 75 5.82 -14.94 -19.21
CA ILE A 75 5.45 -15.33 -20.58
C ILE A 75 5.82 -16.81 -20.81
N LEU A 76 5.45 -17.66 -19.86
CA LEU A 76 5.62 -19.11 -19.88
C LEU A 76 4.23 -19.71 -20.03
N THR A 77 3.76 -19.77 -21.27
CA THR A 77 2.59 -20.58 -21.60
C THR A 77 2.88 -22.04 -21.28
N THR A 78 1.83 -22.84 -21.04
CA THR A 78 1.98 -24.28 -20.75
C THR A 78 2.82 -25.02 -21.80
N PRO A 79 2.71 -24.75 -23.13
CA PRO A 79 3.59 -25.37 -24.13
C PRO A 79 5.05 -24.88 -24.05
N LYS A 80 5.29 -23.59 -23.79
CA LYS A 80 6.64 -23.02 -23.70
C LYS A 80 7.37 -23.53 -22.46
N ARG A 81 6.66 -23.67 -21.33
CA ARG A 81 7.18 -24.29 -20.11
C ARG A 81 7.55 -25.75 -20.34
N ARG A 82 6.70 -26.55 -20.99
CA ARG A 82 7.00 -27.96 -21.30
C ARG A 82 8.26 -28.11 -22.16
N ARG A 83 8.42 -27.28 -23.19
CA ARG A 83 9.62 -27.28 -24.05
C ARG A 83 10.89 -26.93 -23.26
N LEU A 84 10.83 -25.91 -22.41
CA LEU A 84 11.94 -25.51 -21.55
C LEU A 84 12.34 -26.63 -20.58
N VAL A 85 11.36 -27.25 -19.93
CA VAL A 85 11.59 -28.39 -19.03
C VAL A 85 12.24 -29.54 -19.78
N GLN A 86 11.67 -29.96 -20.93
CA GLN A 86 12.22 -31.05 -21.75
C GLN A 86 13.66 -30.80 -22.19
N ARG A 87 13.98 -29.57 -22.62
CA ARG A 87 15.35 -29.23 -23.01
C ARG A 87 16.31 -29.27 -21.83
N ALA A 88 15.90 -28.72 -20.68
CA ALA A 88 16.70 -28.75 -19.46
C ALA A 88 16.93 -30.19 -18.95
N THR A 89 15.94 -31.08 -19.06
CA THR A 89 16.17 -32.50 -18.74
C THR A 89 17.19 -33.13 -19.69
N LEU A 90 17.08 -32.90 -21.00
CA LEU A 90 18.06 -33.44 -21.96
C LEU A 90 19.49 -32.94 -21.69
N ASP A 91 19.65 -31.64 -21.41
CA ASP A 91 20.96 -31.05 -21.10
C ASP A 91 21.52 -31.54 -19.75
N ALA A 92 20.70 -32.08 -18.84
CA ALA A 92 21.16 -32.67 -17.57
C ALA A 92 21.65 -34.12 -17.69
N TYR A 93 21.31 -34.81 -18.78
CA TYR A 93 21.73 -36.18 -19.06
C TYR A 93 22.91 -36.26 -20.05
N HIS A 94 23.36 -35.12 -20.58
CA HIS A 94 24.56 -34.97 -21.40
C HIS A 94 25.66 -34.28 -20.59
#